data_AF-A0A3A4KSN1-F1
#
_entry.id   AF-A0A3A4KSN1-F1
#
_cell.length_a   1.000
_cell.length_b   1.000
_cell.length_c   1.000
_cell.angle_alpha   90.00
_cell.angle_beta   90.00
_cell.angle_gamma   90.00
#
_symmetry.space_group_name_H-M   'P 1'
#
loop_
_entity.id
_entity.type
_entity.pdbx_description
1 polymer ?
#
loop_
_entity_poly.entity_id
_entity_poly.type
_entity_poly.pdbx_seq_one_letter_code
_entity_poly.pdbx_strand_id
1 'polypeptide(L)'
;MRLPTQENCDPEDPKEAYQWAFVCLPFYGTTPLIVQPEARAEWSELFWDLGFRHHPELQTKKIRPPWRGQQHALNPSMQVVGIDEPDTEPISIPDPAEYTVHEQEVMLERLRQLGRIGDRPTAAEGAEVVGPQFNPADHSVSFVLGYLMNASPGERRRVIATEMTGKRRDGIMRRYPGV
;
A
#
# COMPACT_ATOMS: atom_id res chain seq x y z
N MET A 1 -1.54 -13.80 -2.83
CA MET A 1 -1.84 -15.13 -3.39
C MET A 1 -2.21 -14.95 -4.85
N ARG A 2 -1.46 -15.53 -5.78
CA ARG A 2 -1.68 -15.43 -7.23
C ARG A 2 -2.96 -16.19 -7.61
N LEU A 3 -3.73 -15.69 -8.57
CA LEU A 3 -4.85 -16.42 -9.15
C LEU A 3 -4.31 -17.55 -10.05
N PRO A 4 -4.62 -18.83 -9.79
CA PRO A 4 -4.31 -19.91 -10.72
C PRO A 4 -5.06 -19.70 -12.04
N THR A 5 -4.33 -19.63 -13.14
CA THR A 5 -4.87 -19.57 -14.50
C THR A 5 -4.28 -20.72 -15.30
N GLN A 6 -4.97 -21.12 -16.36
CA GLN A 6 -4.50 -22.19 -17.23
C GLN A 6 -3.08 -21.93 -17.79
N GLU A 7 -2.75 -20.66 -18.05
CA GLU A 7 -1.45 -20.22 -18.56
C GLU A 7 -0.33 -20.27 -17.51
N ASN A 8 -0.68 -20.28 -16.22
CA ASN A 8 0.30 -20.16 -15.13
C ASN A 8 0.42 -21.37 -14.22
N CYS A 9 -0.44 -22.37 -14.40
CA CYS A 9 -0.33 -23.67 -13.75
C CYS A 9 0.56 -24.58 -14.60
N ASP A 10 1.47 -25.32 -13.98
CA ASP A 10 2.24 -26.34 -14.68
C ASP A 10 1.34 -27.55 -15.01
N PRO A 11 1.12 -27.89 -16.31
CA PRO A 11 0.30 -29.03 -16.69
C PRO A 11 0.96 -30.38 -16.38
N GLU A 12 2.27 -30.42 -16.14
CA GLU A 12 3.04 -31.64 -15.85
C GLU A 12 3.22 -31.90 -14.34
N ASP A 13 2.88 -30.92 -13.48
CA ASP A 13 2.84 -31.12 -12.04
C ASP A 13 1.43 -31.57 -11.61
N PRO A 14 1.25 -32.79 -11.08
CA PRO A 14 -0.03 -33.27 -10.59
C PRO A 14 -0.74 -32.31 -9.63
N LYS A 15 0.01 -31.58 -8.80
CA LYS A 15 -0.56 -30.64 -7.83
C LYS A 15 -0.98 -29.32 -8.45
N GLU A 16 -0.50 -28.96 -9.64
CA GLU A 16 -0.84 -27.70 -10.31
C GLU A 16 -1.75 -27.87 -11.51
N ALA A 17 -1.68 -29.01 -12.21
CA ALA A 17 -2.29 -29.26 -13.51
C ALA A 17 -3.75 -28.82 -13.65
N TYR A 18 -4.54 -28.96 -12.57
CA TYR A 18 -5.98 -28.67 -12.57
C TYR A 18 -6.39 -27.54 -11.61
N GLN A 19 -5.47 -26.88 -10.92
CA GLN A 19 -5.85 -25.85 -9.93
C GLN A 19 -6.68 -24.72 -10.55
N TRP A 20 -6.35 -24.32 -11.77
CA TRP A 20 -7.08 -23.28 -12.53
C TRP A 20 -8.56 -23.64 -12.77
N ALA A 21 -8.91 -24.92 -12.81
CA ALA A 21 -10.30 -25.36 -13.01
C ALA A 21 -11.11 -25.32 -11.71
N PHE A 22 -10.44 -25.33 -10.55
CA PHE A 22 -11.08 -25.38 -9.23
C PHE A 22 -11.25 -24.01 -8.55
N VAL A 23 -10.88 -22.92 -9.23
CA VAL A 23 -11.01 -21.55 -8.67
C VAL A 23 -12.46 -21.03 -8.66
N CYS A 24 -13.32 -21.58 -9.52
CA CYS A 24 -14.71 -21.15 -9.66
C CYS A 24 -15.59 -22.31 -10.11
N LEU A 25 -16.03 -23.14 -9.15
CA LEU A 25 -16.90 -24.28 -9.45
C LEU A 25 -18.39 -23.91 -9.30
N PRO A 26 -19.28 -24.38 -10.19
CA PRO A 26 -20.72 -24.24 -9.98
C PRO A 26 -21.15 -24.93 -8.68
N PHE A 27 -21.98 -24.26 -7.86
CA PHE A 27 -22.44 -24.82 -6.60
C PHE A 27 -23.95 -24.67 -6.40
N TYR A 28 -24.42 -23.48 -6.01
CA TYR A 28 -25.83 -23.24 -5.73
C TYR A 28 -26.31 -21.92 -6.32
N GLY A 29 -27.26 -21.99 -7.24
CA GLY A 29 -27.76 -20.83 -7.98
C GLY A 29 -26.62 -20.09 -8.68
N THR A 30 -26.48 -18.80 -8.37
CA THR A 30 -25.41 -17.94 -8.91
C THR A 30 -24.14 -17.90 -8.04
N THR A 31 -24.12 -18.63 -6.91
CA THR A 31 -22.97 -18.64 -5.99
C THR A 31 -21.98 -19.72 -6.41
N PRO A 32 -20.72 -19.37 -6.74
CA PRO A 32 -19.68 -20.35 -7.00
C PRO A 32 -19.16 -20.97 -5.69
N LEU A 33 -18.75 -22.23 -5.75
CA LEU A 33 -17.92 -22.85 -4.72
C LEU A 33 -16.49 -22.34 -4.90
N ILE A 34 -16.02 -21.65 -3.87
CA ILE A 34 -14.64 -21.17 -3.75
C ILE A 34 -13.85 -22.18 -2.93
N VAL A 35 -12.86 -22.81 -3.56
CA VAL A 35 -12.02 -23.84 -2.95
C VAL A 35 -10.74 -23.19 -2.41
N GLN A 36 -10.30 -23.57 -1.22
CA GLN A 36 -9.04 -23.08 -0.64
C GLN A 36 -7.83 -23.63 -1.41
N PRO A 37 -6.69 -22.91 -1.46
CA PRO A 37 -5.51 -23.32 -2.22
C PRO A 37 -5.02 -24.74 -1.90
N GLU A 38 -5.00 -25.10 -0.63
CA GLU A 38 -4.51 -26.39 -0.15
C GLU A 38 -5.39 -27.52 -0.69
N ALA A 39 -6.71 -27.35 -0.60
CA ALA A 39 -7.66 -28.31 -1.15
C ALA A 39 -7.59 -28.40 -2.68
N ARG A 40 -7.32 -27.29 -3.39
CA ARG A 40 -7.15 -27.33 -4.86
C ARG A 40 -5.94 -28.16 -5.27
N ALA A 41 -4.83 -28.05 -4.55
CA ALA A 41 -3.64 -28.84 -4.83
C ALA A 41 -3.89 -30.33 -4.60
N GLU A 42 -4.52 -30.69 -3.47
CA GLU A 42 -4.91 -32.07 -3.18
C GLU A 42 -5.90 -32.63 -4.21
N TRP A 43 -6.87 -31.82 -4.66
CA TRP A 43 -7.82 -32.25 -5.68
C TRP A 43 -7.19 -32.38 -7.06
N SER A 44 -6.22 -31.53 -7.40
CA SER A 44 -5.47 -31.63 -8.65
C SER A 44 -4.71 -32.96 -8.69
N GLU A 45 -3.99 -33.29 -7.62
CA GLU A 45 -3.26 -34.56 -7.51
C GLU A 45 -4.21 -35.76 -7.56
N LEU A 46 -5.36 -35.69 -6.85
CA LEU A 46 -6.38 -36.72 -6.91
C LEU A 46 -6.91 -36.94 -8.34
N PHE A 47 -7.25 -35.89 -9.08
CA PHE A 47 -7.77 -36.02 -10.44
C PHE A 47 -6.69 -36.56 -11.40
N TRP A 48 -5.44 -36.17 -11.19
CA TRP A 48 -4.30 -36.73 -11.92
C TRP A 48 -4.18 -38.24 -11.72
N ASP A 49 -4.24 -38.70 -10.47
CA ASP A 49 -4.14 -40.10 -10.08
C ASP A 49 -5.35 -40.93 -10.54
N LEU A 50 -6.53 -40.31 -10.62
CA LEU A 50 -7.72 -40.88 -11.24
C LEU A 50 -7.62 -40.99 -12.78
N GLY A 51 -6.53 -40.49 -13.37
CA GLY A 51 -6.25 -40.62 -14.80
C GLY A 51 -6.85 -39.53 -15.68
N PHE A 52 -7.35 -38.43 -15.11
CA PHE A 52 -7.82 -37.29 -15.91
C PHE A 52 -6.64 -36.67 -16.64
N ARG A 53 -6.86 -36.20 -17.87
CA ARG A 53 -5.90 -35.40 -18.64
C ARG A 53 -6.65 -34.25 -19.32
N HIS A 54 -6.04 -33.08 -19.35
CA HIS A 54 -6.61 -31.93 -20.05
C HIS A 54 -6.35 -32.05 -21.56
N HIS A 55 -7.42 -31.89 -22.33
CA HIS A 55 -7.42 -31.91 -23.80
C HIS A 55 -7.86 -30.53 -24.29
N PRO A 56 -6.92 -29.59 -24.57
CA PRO A 56 -7.25 -28.21 -24.96
C PRO A 56 -8.20 -28.13 -26.15
N GLU A 57 -8.09 -29.05 -27.10
CA GLU A 57 -8.93 -29.15 -28.30
C GLU A 57 -10.40 -29.49 -28.01
N LEU A 58 -10.70 -30.03 -26.83
CA LEU A 58 -12.06 -30.36 -26.38
C LEU A 58 -12.65 -29.31 -25.42
N GLN A 59 -11.88 -28.27 -25.07
CA GLN A 59 -12.28 -27.27 -24.10
C GLN A 59 -13.33 -26.32 -24.68
N THR A 60 -14.52 -26.30 -24.10
CA THR A 60 -15.65 -25.44 -24.54
C THR A 60 -15.90 -24.25 -23.62
N LYS A 61 -15.21 -24.18 -22.47
CA LYS A 61 -15.41 -23.19 -21.42
C LYS A 61 -14.09 -22.68 -20.87
N LYS A 62 -14.09 -21.46 -20.33
CA LYS A 62 -12.98 -20.88 -19.59
C LYS A 62 -13.45 -20.24 -18.29
N ILE A 63 -12.50 -19.99 -17.40
CA ILE A 63 -12.71 -19.14 -16.23
C ILE A 63 -12.42 -17.70 -16.64
N ARG A 64 -13.43 -16.83 -16.53
CA ARG A 64 -13.25 -15.38 -16.65
C ARG A 64 -12.81 -14.84 -15.29
N PRO A 65 -11.71 -14.05 -15.22
CA PRO A 65 -11.25 -13.44 -13.98
C PRO A 65 -12.29 -12.46 -13.41
N PRO A 66 -12.15 -12.06 -12.12
CA PRO A 66 -13.03 -11.06 -11.54
C PRO A 66 -13.01 -9.75 -12.33
N TRP A 67 -14.19 -9.24 -12.72
CA TRP A 67 -14.32 -7.91 -13.33
C TRP A 67 -14.28 -6.78 -12.29
N ARG A 68 -14.45 -7.11 -11.00
CA ARG A 68 -14.49 -6.14 -9.90
C ARG A 68 -13.80 -6.68 -8.65
N GLY A 69 -13.22 -5.76 -7.88
CA GLY A 69 -12.54 -6.07 -6.62
C GLY A 69 -11.11 -6.56 -6.83
N GLN A 70 -10.57 -7.23 -5.81
CA GLN A 70 -9.18 -7.69 -5.84
C GLN A 70 -9.02 -8.93 -6.74
N GLN A 71 -7.91 -9.00 -7.47
CA GLN A 71 -7.58 -10.11 -8.37
C GLN A 71 -6.95 -11.29 -7.61
N HIS A 72 -7.77 -12.09 -6.93
CA HIS A 72 -7.30 -13.30 -6.23
C HIS A 72 -8.30 -14.46 -6.32
N ALA A 73 -7.81 -15.67 -6.06
CA ALA A 73 -8.55 -16.93 -6.19
C ALA A 73 -9.72 -17.13 -5.21
N LEU A 74 -9.97 -16.16 -4.31
CA LEU A 74 -11.10 -16.20 -3.38
C LEU A 74 -12.15 -15.11 -3.70
N ASN A 75 -12.01 -14.42 -4.84
CA ASN A 75 -12.99 -13.43 -5.26
C ASN A 75 -14.17 -14.12 -5.95
N PRO A 76 -15.40 -14.06 -5.40
CA PRO A 76 -16.56 -14.77 -5.93
C PRO A 76 -17.11 -14.17 -7.24
N SER A 77 -16.50 -13.09 -7.75
CA SER A 77 -16.91 -12.45 -9.01
C SER A 77 -16.32 -13.12 -10.25
N MET A 78 -15.56 -14.22 -10.10
CA MET A 78 -15.16 -15.09 -11.20
C MET A 78 -16.36 -15.78 -11.83
N GLN A 79 -16.24 -16.14 -13.11
CA GLN A 79 -17.33 -16.79 -13.84
C GLN A 79 -16.81 -17.90 -14.74
N VAL A 80 -17.60 -18.96 -14.90
CA VAL A 80 -17.40 -19.96 -15.95
C VAL A 80 -18.18 -19.52 -17.19
N VAL A 81 -17.50 -19.27 -18.30
CA VAL A 81 -18.07 -18.73 -19.53
C VAL A 81 -17.69 -19.58 -20.74
N GLY A 82 -18.33 -19.38 -21.90
CA GLY A 82 -17.91 -20.00 -23.15
C GLY A 82 -16.48 -19.62 -23.54
N ILE A 83 -15.76 -20.52 -24.23
CA ILE A 83 -14.36 -20.32 -24.60
C ILE A 83 -14.15 -19.04 -25.42
N ASP A 84 -15.07 -18.74 -26.34
CA ASP A 84 -15.01 -17.57 -27.24
C ASP A 84 -15.61 -16.30 -26.65
N GLU A 85 -16.20 -16.35 -25.46
CA GLU A 85 -16.76 -15.15 -24.87
C GLU A 85 -15.64 -14.18 -24.45
N PRO A 86 -15.73 -12.88 -24.78
CA PRO A 86 -14.68 -11.92 -24.45
C PRO A 86 -14.54 -11.77 -22.94
N ASP A 87 -13.33 -11.45 -22.47
CA ASP A 87 -13.13 -11.08 -21.08
C ASP A 87 -13.72 -9.69 -20.82
N THR A 88 -14.26 -9.50 -19.61
CA THR A 88 -14.83 -8.21 -19.23
C THR A 88 -13.71 -7.28 -18.80
N GLU A 89 -13.70 -6.04 -19.29
CA GLU A 89 -12.76 -5.04 -18.85
C GLU A 89 -12.87 -4.87 -17.31
N PRO A 90 -11.76 -5.04 -16.58
CA PRO A 90 -11.77 -4.82 -15.14
C PRO A 90 -12.17 -3.38 -14.84
N ILE A 91 -13.07 -3.19 -13.89
CA ILE A 91 -13.35 -1.85 -13.39
C ILE A 91 -12.10 -1.33 -12.69
N SER A 92 -11.45 -0.35 -13.31
CA SER A 92 -10.35 0.38 -12.70
C SER A 92 -10.87 1.31 -11.61
N ILE A 93 -10.02 1.56 -10.62
CA ILE A 93 -10.26 2.64 -9.66
C ILE A 93 -10.08 3.93 -10.46
N PRO A 94 -11.09 4.83 -10.51
CA PRO A 94 -10.93 6.10 -11.20
C PRO A 94 -9.77 6.90 -10.57
N ASP A 95 -8.97 7.57 -11.40
CA ASP A 95 -7.94 8.47 -10.90
C ASP A 95 -8.58 9.79 -10.43
N PRO A 96 -8.52 10.14 -9.13
CA PRO A 96 -9.06 11.40 -8.64
C PRO A 96 -8.48 12.63 -9.35
N ALA A 97 -7.25 12.54 -9.87
CA ALA A 97 -6.56 13.65 -10.54
C ALA A 97 -7.16 14.00 -11.91
N GLU A 98 -7.90 13.09 -12.55
CA GLU A 98 -8.56 13.34 -13.84
C GLU A 98 -9.87 14.13 -13.69
N TYR A 99 -10.45 14.16 -12.50
CA TYR A 99 -11.67 14.90 -12.21
C TYR A 99 -11.42 16.39 -12.00
N THR A 100 -12.45 17.20 -12.26
CA THR A 100 -12.44 18.61 -11.88
C THR A 100 -12.38 18.79 -10.36
N VAL A 101 -11.94 19.96 -9.91
CA VAL A 101 -11.87 20.29 -8.47
C VAL A 101 -13.23 20.09 -7.78
N HIS A 102 -14.32 20.49 -8.44
CA HIS A 102 -15.66 20.34 -7.90
C HIS A 102 -16.06 18.86 -7.72
N GLU A 103 -15.78 18.01 -8.71
CA GLU A 103 -16.05 16.57 -8.62
C GLU A 103 -15.20 15.91 -7.52
N GLN A 104 -13.94 16.30 -7.39
CA GLN A 104 -13.07 15.85 -6.30
C GLN A 104 -13.63 16.25 -4.92
N GLU A 105 -14.13 17.48 -4.77
CA GLU A 105 -14.78 17.94 -3.54
C GLU A 105 -16.04 17.11 -3.21
N VAL A 106 -16.87 16.82 -4.21
CA VAL A 106 -18.05 15.95 -4.04
C VAL A 106 -17.63 14.53 -3.62
N MET A 107 -16.59 13.96 -4.22
CA MET A 107 -16.05 12.66 -3.82
C MET A 107 -15.53 12.66 -2.38
N LEU A 108 -14.77 13.70 -1.99
CA LEU A 108 -14.28 13.86 -0.61
C LEU A 108 -15.44 13.95 0.39
N GLU A 109 -16.48 14.71 0.07
CA GLU A 109 -17.65 14.84 0.93
C GLU A 109 -18.39 13.50 1.09
N ARG A 110 -18.52 12.72 0.01
CA ARG A 110 -19.05 11.34 0.11
C ARG A 110 -18.18 10.44 0.99
N LEU A 111 -16.86 10.53 0.89
CA LEU A 111 -15.95 9.75 1.72
C LEU A 111 -16.02 10.14 3.20
N ARG A 112 -16.24 11.42 3.53
CA ARG A 112 -16.52 11.89 4.90
C ARG A 112 -17.84 11.34 5.42
N GLN A 113 -18.92 11.41 4.64
CA GLN A 113 -20.23 10.86 5.00
C GLN A 113 -20.16 9.35 5.28
N LEU A 114 -19.32 8.63 4.53
CA LEU A 114 -19.05 7.20 4.74
C LEU A 114 -18.10 6.91 5.91
N GLY A 115 -17.59 7.93 6.60
CA GLY A 115 -16.62 7.80 7.69
C GLY A 115 -15.27 7.23 7.26
N ARG A 116 -14.91 7.34 5.97
CA ARG A 116 -13.65 6.81 5.42
C ARG A 116 -12.48 7.79 5.55
N ILE A 117 -12.78 9.07 5.73
CA ILE A 117 -11.80 10.14 5.92
C ILE A 117 -12.29 10.99 7.11
N GLY A 118 -11.41 11.22 8.08
CA GLY A 118 -11.67 12.14 9.20
C GLY A 118 -11.35 13.58 8.82
N ASP A 119 -11.60 14.51 9.76
CA ASP A 119 -11.16 15.88 9.58
C ASP A 119 -9.64 15.95 9.45
N ARG A 120 -9.16 16.85 8.59
CA ARG A 120 -7.74 17.12 8.49
C ARG A 120 -7.28 17.56 9.89
N PRO A 121 -6.31 16.89 10.53
CA PRO A 121 -5.82 17.36 11.81
C PRO A 121 -5.34 18.79 11.60
N THR A 122 -5.90 19.73 12.37
CA THR A 122 -5.30 21.04 12.50
C THR A 122 -3.85 20.79 12.89
N ALA A 123 -2.91 21.36 12.13
CA ALA A 123 -1.50 21.25 12.46
C ALA A 123 -1.39 21.56 13.96
N ALA A 124 -0.89 20.61 14.75
CA ALA A 124 -0.83 20.78 16.19
C ALA A 124 -0.13 22.11 16.45
N GLU A 125 -0.86 23.08 17.01
CA GLU A 125 -0.30 24.33 17.51
C GLU A 125 0.57 23.95 18.71
N GLY A 126 1.79 23.49 18.42
CA GLY A 126 2.83 23.34 19.42
C GLY A 126 3.20 24.73 19.88
N ALA A 127 2.68 25.16 21.03
CA ALA A 127 3.18 26.36 21.69
C ALA A 127 4.64 26.10 22.10
N GLU A 128 5.58 26.76 21.43
CA GLU A 128 6.98 26.75 21.82
C GLU A 128 7.12 27.57 23.10
N VAL A 129 7.51 26.92 24.21
CA VAL A 129 7.72 27.60 25.49
C VAL A 129 8.95 28.49 25.37
N VAL A 130 8.75 29.79 25.17
CA VAL A 130 9.82 30.80 25.19
C VAL A 130 10.25 31.02 26.63
N GLY A 131 11.19 30.21 27.11
CA GLY A 131 11.96 30.51 28.32
C GLY A 131 12.88 31.73 28.13
N PRO A 132 13.55 32.22 29.19
CA PRO A 132 14.49 33.33 29.08
C PRO A 132 15.55 33.02 28.02
N GLN A 133 15.72 33.95 27.08
CA GLN A 133 16.56 33.77 25.91
C GLN A 133 18.02 33.54 26.31
N PHE A 134 18.60 32.41 25.92
CA PHE A 134 19.98 32.07 26.24
C PHE A 134 20.96 33.05 25.56
N ASN A 135 21.77 33.77 26.34
CA ASN A 135 22.79 34.67 25.84
C ASN A 135 24.18 34.03 26.00
N PRO A 136 24.86 33.63 24.91
CA PRO A 136 26.13 32.93 25.02
C PRO A 136 27.22 33.78 25.70
N ALA A 137 27.12 35.12 25.67
CA ALA A 137 28.11 36.02 26.27
C ALA A 137 28.22 35.90 27.79
N ASP A 138 27.16 35.41 28.45
CA ASP A 138 27.03 35.29 29.91
C ASP A 138 27.56 33.95 30.45
N HIS A 139 28.00 33.05 29.55
CA HIS A 139 28.41 31.69 29.89
C HIS A 139 29.80 31.35 29.38
N SER A 140 30.43 30.33 29.96
CA SER A 140 31.72 29.82 29.50
C SER A 140 31.59 29.06 28.17
N VAL A 141 32.69 28.91 27.45
CA VAL A 141 32.72 28.15 26.17
C VAL A 141 32.21 26.72 26.35
N SER A 142 32.60 26.04 27.43
CA SER A 142 32.15 24.68 27.71
C SER A 142 30.64 24.59 27.98
N PHE A 143 30.07 25.58 28.69
CA PHE A 143 28.65 25.64 28.96
C PHE A 143 27.85 25.88 27.68
N VAL A 144 28.28 26.83 26.84
CA VAL A 144 27.64 27.10 25.55
C VAL A 144 27.67 25.87 24.65
N LEU A 145 28.81 25.18 24.55
CA LEU A 145 28.89 23.95 23.77
C LEU A 145 27.96 22.85 24.30
N GLY A 146 27.86 22.71 25.63
CA GLY A 146 26.91 21.78 26.27
C GLY A 146 25.46 22.11 25.97
N TYR A 147 25.09 23.40 26.02
CA TYR A 147 23.76 23.88 25.67
C TYR A 147 23.40 23.58 24.21
N LEU A 148 24.32 23.85 23.27
CA LEU A 148 24.09 23.65 21.83
C LEU A 148 23.89 22.17 21.44
N MET A 149 24.38 21.21 22.23
CA MET A 149 24.19 19.78 21.96
C MET A 149 22.70 19.39 21.99
N ASN A 150 21.92 19.97 22.89
CA ASN A 150 20.50 19.67 23.09
C ASN A 150 19.56 20.74 22.53
N ALA A 151 20.09 21.84 22.00
CA ALA A 151 19.31 22.91 21.40
C ALA A 151 18.65 22.47 20.07
N SER A 152 17.43 22.96 19.83
CA SER A 152 16.73 22.80 18.56
C SER A 152 17.53 23.42 17.40
N PRO A 153 17.29 23.03 16.14
CA PRO A 153 17.98 23.61 14.99
C PRO A 153 17.77 25.13 14.83
N GLY A 154 16.62 25.64 15.28
CA GLY A 154 16.33 27.09 15.29
C GLY A 154 17.17 27.82 16.35
N GLU A 155 17.16 27.31 17.58
CA GLU A 155 17.87 27.92 18.70
C GLU A 155 19.40 27.85 18.53
N ARG A 156 19.90 26.73 17.98
CA ARG A 156 21.31 26.56 17.65
C ARG A 156 21.81 27.65 16.69
N ARG A 157 21.06 27.90 15.61
CA ARG A 157 21.37 28.95 14.62
C ARG A 157 21.36 30.34 15.26
N ARG A 158 20.35 30.64 16.08
CA ARG A 158 20.25 31.92 16.79
C ARG A 158 21.46 32.16 17.69
N VAL A 159 21.81 31.19 18.54
CA VAL A 159 22.92 31.31 19.50
C VAL A 159 24.27 31.44 18.78
N ILE A 160 24.48 30.70 17.70
CA ILE A 160 25.70 30.81 16.88
C ILE A 160 25.75 32.18 16.20
N ALA A 161 24.65 32.67 15.65
CA ALA A 161 24.59 34.01 15.04
C ALA A 161 24.91 35.11 16.07
N THR A 162 24.35 35.02 17.28
CA THR A 162 24.69 35.94 18.40
C THR A 162 26.16 35.85 18.79
N GLU A 163 26.75 34.65 18.79
CA GLU A 163 28.17 34.48 19.10
C GLU A 163 29.06 35.03 17.98
N MET A 164 28.65 34.89 16.71
CA MET A 164 29.38 35.41 15.54
C MET A 164 29.40 36.93 15.48
N THR A 165 28.30 37.60 15.87
CA THR A 165 28.22 39.07 15.94
C THR A 165 28.80 39.63 17.23
N GLY A 166 28.91 38.81 18.28
CA GLY A 166 29.46 39.18 19.58
C GLY A 166 30.95 38.82 19.75
N LYS A 167 31.27 38.10 20.82
CA LYS A 167 32.65 37.79 21.24
C LYS A 167 33.40 36.86 20.27
N ARG A 168 32.68 36.15 19.40
CA ARG A 168 33.22 35.26 18.35
C ARG A 168 34.31 34.32 18.87
N ARG A 169 34.02 33.60 19.95
CA ARG A 169 35.03 32.75 20.60
C ARG A 169 35.38 31.53 19.74
N ASP A 170 36.67 31.37 19.44
CA ASP A 170 37.20 30.33 18.54
C ASP A 170 36.80 28.90 18.93
N GLY A 171 36.72 28.62 20.23
CA GLY A 171 36.31 27.30 20.73
C GLY A 171 34.90 26.89 20.32
N ILE A 172 34.00 27.86 20.14
CA ILE A 172 32.63 27.65 19.66
C ILE A 172 32.62 27.60 18.13
N MET A 173 33.29 28.55 17.48
CA MET A 173 33.34 28.67 16.02
C MET A 173 34.00 27.48 15.33
N ARG A 174 35.00 26.85 15.96
CA ARG A 174 35.63 25.64 15.43
C ARG A 174 34.68 24.45 15.37
N ARG A 175 33.75 24.35 16.32
CA ARG A 175 32.79 23.23 16.40
C ARG A 175 31.50 23.49 15.62
N TYR A 176 31.15 24.76 15.46
CA TYR A 176 29.98 25.20 14.71
C TYR A 176 30.35 26.35 13.75
N PRO A 177 31.14 26.08 12.70
CA PRO A 177 31.53 27.10 11.73
C PRO A 177 30.34 27.43 10.82
N GLY A 178 29.56 28.46 11.19
CA GLY A 178 28.53 29.02 10.32
C GLY A 178 27.31 28.11 10.08
N VAL A 179 26.75 27.53 11.16
CA VAL A 179 25.39 26.95 11.11
C VAL A 179 24.37 28.04 10.81
#